data_AF-A0A7Y8K8R1-F1
#
_entry.id   AF-A0A7Y8K8R1-F1
#
_cell.length_a   1.000
_cell.length_b   1.000
_cell.length_c   1.000
_cell.angle_alpha   90.00
_cell.angle_beta   90.00
_cell.angle_gamma   90.00
#
_symmetry.space_group_name_H-M   'P 1'
#
loop_
_entity.id
_entity.type
_entity.pdbx_description
1 polymer ?
#
loop_
_entity_poly.entity_id
_entity_poly.type
_entity_poly.pdbx_seq_one_letter_code
_entity_poly.pdbx_strand_id
1 'polypeptide(L)'
;DRSPMRISTSQIVAVDDQGGAVSMTTTVESSFGSHLMVEGFILNNQLTDFSFIPSENGKPVANRVEPGKRPRSAMAPTLVFDRANGEFLGTVGSPGGSQIIEYVSKTLVGLLDWKLDPQSAINLPNFGSRNGPTELEQGLFSAQLVKALQ
;
A
#
# COMPACT_ATOMS: atom_id res chain seq x y z
N ASP A 1 -7.25 -4.98 -18.60
CA ASP A 1 -6.81 -3.61 -18.89
C ASP A 1 -5.28 -3.60 -18.85
N ARG A 2 -4.61 -3.00 -19.84
CA ARG A 2 -3.12 -2.94 -19.98
C ARG A 2 -2.59 -1.51 -19.86
N SER A 3 -3.44 -0.59 -19.41
CA SER A 3 -3.05 0.80 -19.17
C SER A 3 -1.95 0.86 -18.11
N PRO A 4 -0.92 1.73 -18.26
CA PRO A 4 0.09 1.90 -17.23
C PRO A 4 -0.58 2.26 -15.89
N MET A 5 -0.22 1.57 -14.81
CA MET A 5 -0.71 1.95 -13.50
C MET A 5 -0.23 3.37 -13.18
N ARG A 6 -1.17 4.29 -13.00
CA ARG A 6 -0.89 5.66 -12.54
C ARG A 6 -0.95 5.69 -11.04
N ILE A 7 0.00 5.00 -10.42
CA ILE A 7 0.05 4.84 -8.97
C ILE A 7 0.21 6.21 -8.34
N SER A 8 -0.75 6.59 -7.49
CA SER A 8 -0.69 7.84 -6.75
C SER A 8 -1.28 7.62 -5.38
N THR A 9 -0.47 7.87 -4.37
CA THR A 9 -0.85 7.84 -2.96
C THR A 9 0.30 8.53 -2.24
N SER A 10 0.02 9.15 -1.11
CA SER A 10 1.07 9.70 -0.25
C SER A 10 0.96 9.07 1.13
N GLN A 11 2.11 8.68 1.67
CA GLN A 11 2.23 8.26 3.06
C GLN A 11 2.99 9.32 3.82
N ILE A 12 2.47 9.69 5.00
CA ILE A 12 3.13 10.57 5.95
C ILE A 12 3.10 9.88 7.31
N VAL A 13 4.20 9.95 8.04
CA VAL A 13 4.28 9.55 9.44
C VAL A 13 4.86 10.70 10.25
N ALA A 14 4.40 10.86 11.49
CA ALA A 14 4.91 11.85 12.42
C ALA A 14 4.87 11.31 13.85
N VAL A 15 5.86 11.67 14.65
CA VAL A 15 5.97 11.33 16.07
C VAL A 15 6.42 12.58 16.80
N ASP A 16 5.77 12.92 17.91
CA ASP A 16 6.10 14.09 18.73
C ASP A 16 6.91 13.71 19.99
N ASP A 17 7.37 14.72 20.72
CA ASP A 17 8.16 14.58 21.94
C ASP A 17 7.31 14.22 23.18
N GLN A 18 5.99 14.22 23.07
CA GLN A 18 5.04 13.81 24.11
C GLN A 18 4.60 12.35 23.94
N GLY A 19 5.12 11.65 22.93
CA GLY A 19 4.79 10.25 22.63
C GLY A 19 3.54 10.07 21.74
N GLY A 20 3.01 11.14 21.17
CA GLY A 20 2.00 11.09 20.13
C GLY A 20 2.58 10.59 18.80
N ALA A 21 1.84 9.74 18.09
CA ALA A 21 2.26 9.21 16.79
C ALA A 21 1.08 9.16 15.81
N VAL A 22 1.34 9.50 14.55
CA VAL A 22 0.38 9.42 13.43
C VAL A 22 1.00 8.66 12.27
N SER A 23 0.19 7.78 11.67
CA SER A 23 0.44 7.17 10.36
C SER A 23 -0.74 7.49 9.47
N MET A 24 -0.48 8.22 8.38
CA MET A 24 -1.53 8.70 7.48
C MET A 24 -1.19 8.34 6.03
N THR A 25 -2.05 7.53 5.42
CA THR A 25 -2.06 7.30 3.97
C THR A 25 -3.20 8.10 3.36
N THR A 26 -2.92 8.95 2.37
CA THR A 26 -3.91 9.79 1.69
C THR A 26 -3.80 9.66 0.17
N THR A 27 -4.93 9.79 -0.53
CA THR A 27 -4.98 9.53 -1.97
C THR A 27 -6.14 10.23 -2.68
N VAL A 28 -5.97 10.41 -3.99
CA VAL A 28 -7.04 10.71 -4.96
C VAL A 28 -7.26 9.54 -5.94
N GLU A 29 -6.78 8.35 -5.58
CA GLU A 29 -6.62 7.12 -6.38
C GLU A 29 -5.50 7.23 -7.42
N SER A 30 -5.79 7.60 -8.66
CA SER A 30 -4.77 7.68 -9.70
C SER A 30 -3.99 8.99 -9.62
N SER A 31 -2.84 9.08 -10.30
CA SER A 31 -2.13 10.36 -10.43
C SER A 31 -3.08 11.39 -11.07
N PHE A 32 -3.30 12.52 -10.39
CA PHE A 32 -4.31 13.53 -10.75
C PHE A 32 -5.78 13.07 -10.68
N GLY A 33 -6.07 11.98 -9.97
CA GLY A 33 -7.41 11.48 -9.70
C GLY A 33 -8.26 11.29 -10.96
N SER A 34 -9.45 11.90 -10.97
CA SER A 34 -10.36 11.92 -12.12
C SER A 34 -9.95 12.89 -13.23
N HIS A 35 -8.86 13.64 -13.05
CA HIS A 35 -8.44 14.78 -13.86
C HIS A 35 -9.44 15.96 -13.90
N LEU A 36 -10.45 15.94 -13.02
CA LEU A 36 -11.37 17.05 -12.82
C LEU A 36 -10.88 17.91 -11.67
N MET A 37 -10.93 19.24 -11.86
CA MET A 37 -10.58 20.21 -10.84
C MET A 37 -11.78 21.10 -10.52
N VAL A 38 -12.03 21.33 -9.23
CA VAL A 38 -13.05 22.25 -8.74
C VAL A 38 -12.42 23.13 -7.67
N GLU A 39 -12.50 24.45 -7.84
CA GLU A 39 -11.98 25.42 -6.87
C GLU A 39 -10.52 25.19 -6.44
N GLY A 40 -9.69 24.70 -7.36
CA GLY A 40 -8.28 24.38 -7.09
C GLY A 40 -8.02 22.99 -6.50
N PHE A 41 -9.05 22.19 -6.27
CA PHE A 41 -8.93 20.82 -5.77
C PHE A 41 -9.14 19.79 -6.88
N ILE A 42 -8.27 18.78 -6.92
CA ILE A 42 -8.45 17.62 -7.80
C ILE A 42 -9.47 16.67 -7.18
N LEU A 43 -10.48 16.28 -7.97
CA LEU A 43 -11.46 15.28 -7.56
C LEU A 43 -10.87 13.88 -7.75
N ASN A 44 -11.04 13.02 -6.74
CA ASN A 44 -10.62 11.63 -6.80
C ASN A 44 -11.39 10.84 -7.87
N ASN A 45 -10.83 9.71 -8.29
CA ASN A 45 -11.54 8.70 -9.07
C ASN A 45 -11.75 7.39 -8.26
N GLN A 46 -11.88 7.47 -6.93
CA GLN A 46 -11.85 6.32 -6.02
C GLN A 46 -12.90 5.24 -6.29
N LEU A 47 -13.98 5.54 -7.02
CA LEU A 47 -14.95 4.52 -7.41
C LEU A 47 -14.34 3.41 -8.28
N THR A 48 -13.17 3.64 -8.91
CA THR A 48 -12.41 2.61 -9.65
C THR A 48 -11.85 1.50 -8.76
N ASP A 49 -11.74 1.72 -7.44
CA ASP A 49 -11.33 0.68 -6.50
C ASP A 49 -12.44 -0.35 -6.24
N PHE A 50 -13.70 -0.08 -6.63
CA PHE A 50 -14.72 -1.12 -6.64
C PHE A 50 -14.48 -2.13 -7.76
N SER A 51 -14.99 -3.34 -7.56
CA SER A 51 -15.12 -4.32 -8.64
C SER A 51 -16.06 -3.79 -9.72
N PHE A 52 -15.58 -3.73 -10.96
CA PHE A 52 -16.40 -3.50 -12.14
C PHE A 52 -17.35 -4.68 -12.44
N ILE A 53 -17.13 -5.84 -11.82
CA ILE A 53 -17.98 -7.02 -11.90
C ILE A 53 -18.87 -7.07 -10.65
N PRO A 54 -20.20 -6.90 -10.77
CA PRO A 54 -21.09 -6.84 -9.61
C PRO A 54 -21.41 -8.23 -9.01
N SER A 55 -21.32 -9.28 -9.82
CA SER A 55 -21.59 -10.66 -9.43
C SER A 55 -20.73 -11.65 -10.21
N GLU A 56 -20.31 -12.73 -9.56
CA GLU A 56 -19.53 -13.82 -10.16
C GLU A 56 -20.11 -15.16 -9.67
N ASN A 57 -20.28 -16.13 -10.57
CA ASN A 57 -20.86 -17.45 -10.27
C ASN A 57 -22.22 -17.37 -9.53
N GLY A 58 -23.08 -16.42 -9.92
CA GLY A 58 -24.40 -16.21 -9.32
C GLY A 58 -24.38 -15.60 -7.91
N LYS A 59 -23.21 -15.21 -7.38
CA LYS A 59 -23.06 -14.56 -6.08
C LYS A 59 -22.60 -13.11 -6.24
N PRO A 60 -23.07 -12.18 -5.41
CA PRO A 60 -22.61 -10.79 -5.49
C PRO A 60 -21.15 -10.69 -5.05
N VAL A 61 -20.34 -9.90 -5.78
CA VAL A 61 -18.95 -9.64 -5.40
C VAL A 61 -18.91 -8.75 -4.15
N ALA A 62 -18.05 -9.10 -3.19
CA ALA A 62 -17.95 -8.38 -1.92
C ALA A 62 -17.63 -6.88 -2.13
N ASN A 63 -16.71 -6.59 -3.06
CA ASN A 63 -16.30 -5.24 -3.43
C ASN A 63 -17.08 -4.65 -4.61
N ARG A 64 -18.34 -5.06 -4.86
CA ARG A 64 -19.20 -4.38 -5.85
C ARG A 64 -19.63 -2.99 -5.36
N VAL A 65 -19.96 -2.10 -6.31
CA VAL A 65 -20.49 -0.74 -6.05
C VAL A 65 -21.87 -0.81 -5.39
N GLU A 66 -22.08 -0.06 -4.31
CA GLU A 66 -23.38 0.14 -3.65
C GLU A 66 -23.49 1.57 -3.08
N PRO A 67 -24.70 2.16 -2.95
CA PRO A 67 -24.87 3.49 -2.37
C PRO A 67 -24.32 3.58 -0.94
N GLY A 68 -23.57 4.64 -0.65
CA GLY A 68 -22.97 4.88 0.68
C GLY A 68 -21.84 3.93 1.08
N LYS A 69 -21.50 2.94 0.24
CA LYS A 69 -20.41 2.00 0.50
C LYS A 69 -19.06 2.62 0.16
N ARG A 70 -18.03 2.20 0.89
CA ARG A 70 -16.62 2.56 0.63
C ARG A 70 -15.95 1.45 -0.19
N PRO A 71 -15.16 1.78 -1.23
CA PRO A 71 -14.43 0.78 -1.99
C PRO A 71 -13.30 0.19 -1.15
N ARG A 72 -12.90 -1.05 -1.49
CA ARG A 72 -11.76 -1.72 -0.85
C ARG A 72 -10.48 -0.96 -1.18
N SER A 73 -9.70 -0.63 -0.14
CA SER A 73 -8.36 -0.06 -0.29
C SER A 73 -7.26 -1.07 0.06
N ALA A 74 -6.07 -0.87 -0.50
CA ALA A 74 -4.84 -1.55 -0.10
C ALA A 74 -3.98 -0.72 0.89
N MET A 75 -4.40 0.50 1.23
CA MET A 75 -3.69 1.35 2.20
C MET A 75 -3.52 0.62 3.54
N ALA A 76 -2.30 0.70 4.09
CA ALA A 76 -1.93 0.03 5.35
C ALA A 76 -1.10 0.97 6.26
N PRO A 77 -1.64 2.12 6.69
CA PRO A 77 -0.98 2.95 7.70
C PRO A 77 -0.88 2.17 9.01
N THR A 78 0.34 1.95 9.49
CA THR A 78 0.62 0.99 10.57
C THR A 78 1.41 1.65 11.70
N LEU A 79 0.94 1.48 12.94
CA LEU A 79 1.66 1.78 14.17
C LEU A 79 2.04 0.45 14.84
N VAL A 80 3.27 0.36 15.33
CA VAL A 80 3.81 -0.84 15.97
C VAL A 80 4.05 -0.57 17.44
N PHE A 81 3.54 -1.46 18.28
CA PHE A 81 3.68 -1.40 19.73
C PHE A 81 4.25 -2.72 20.24
N ASP A 82 5.11 -2.63 21.25
CA ASP A 82 5.54 -3.80 22.01
C ASP A 82 4.34 -4.39 22.73
N ARG A 83 4.21 -5.72 22.65
CA ARG A 83 3.04 -6.42 23.16
C ARG A 83 3.04 -6.54 24.68
N ALA A 84 4.21 -6.57 25.32
CA ALA A 84 4.34 -6.80 26.75
C ALA A 84 4.12 -5.51 27.56
N ASN A 85 4.65 -4.37 27.09
CA ASN A 85 4.60 -3.11 27.83
C ASN A 85 3.77 -2.00 27.13
N GLY A 86 3.34 -2.21 25.88
CA GLY A 86 2.60 -1.22 25.10
C GLY A 86 3.45 -0.07 24.56
N GLU A 87 4.77 -0.17 24.64
CA GLU A 87 5.72 0.84 24.15
C GLU A 87 5.61 1.02 22.64
N PHE A 88 5.59 2.26 22.19
CA PHE A 88 5.61 2.56 20.75
C PHE A 88 6.99 2.24 20.18
N LEU A 89 7.03 1.31 19.21
CA LEU A 89 8.27 0.85 18.58
C LEU A 89 8.55 1.53 17.24
N GLY A 90 7.51 2.02 16.57
CA GLY A 90 7.67 2.66 15.27
C GLY A 90 6.39 2.72 14.46
N THR A 91 6.47 3.38 13.32
CA THR A 91 5.37 3.61 12.39
C THR A 91 5.86 3.41 10.98
N VAL A 92 5.02 2.80 10.14
CA VAL A 92 5.31 2.56 8.73
C VAL A 92 4.04 2.68 7.91
N GLY A 93 4.21 3.04 6.65
CA GLY A 93 3.19 2.90 5.63
C GLY A 93 3.85 3.06 4.27
N SER A 94 3.07 2.98 3.21
CA SER A 94 3.60 3.10 1.86
C SER A 94 2.52 3.59 0.89
N PRO A 95 2.87 4.40 -0.11
CA PRO A 95 2.08 4.51 -1.33
C PRO A 95 2.37 3.32 -2.25
N GLY A 96 1.55 3.06 -3.27
CA GLY A 96 1.83 1.91 -4.17
C GLY A 96 0.63 1.21 -4.78
N GLY A 97 -0.60 1.67 -4.55
CA GLY A 97 -1.79 0.94 -4.96
C GLY A 97 -1.81 -0.45 -4.31
N SER A 98 -2.00 -1.50 -5.10
CA SER A 98 -2.08 -2.87 -4.58
C SER A 98 -0.77 -3.41 -3.99
N GLN A 99 0.38 -2.76 -4.23
CA GLN A 99 1.70 -3.11 -3.68
C GLN A 99 1.89 -2.68 -2.22
N ILE A 100 1.03 -1.78 -1.70
CA ILE A 100 1.23 -1.15 -0.38
C ILE A 100 1.41 -2.20 0.73
N ILE A 101 0.58 -3.24 0.74
CA ILE A 101 0.61 -4.28 1.76
C ILE A 101 1.96 -5.02 1.76
N GLU A 102 2.49 -5.31 0.57
CA GLU A 102 3.76 -6.02 0.39
C GLU A 102 4.93 -5.16 0.90
N TYR A 103 4.93 -3.87 0.56
CA TYR A 103 5.99 -2.93 0.94
C TYR A 103 6.02 -2.65 2.43
N VAL A 104 4.85 -2.49 3.04
CA VAL A 104 4.70 -2.37 4.50
C VAL A 104 5.19 -3.64 5.17
N SER A 105 4.76 -4.81 4.70
CA SER A 105 5.15 -6.10 5.30
C SER A 105 6.65 -6.34 5.23
N LYS A 106 7.26 -6.13 4.06
CA LYS A 106 8.73 -6.20 3.87
C LYS A 106 9.46 -5.30 4.87
N THR A 107 9.02 -4.04 4.97
CA THR A 107 9.67 -3.07 5.84
C THR A 107 9.53 -3.46 7.31
N LEU A 108 8.38 -3.97 7.73
CA LEU A 108 8.18 -4.50 9.09
C LEU A 108 9.08 -5.70 9.39
N VAL A 109 9.25 -6.64 8.46
CA VAL A 109 10.19 -7.76 8.62
C VAL A 109 11.63 -7.23 8.78
N GLY A 110 12.04 -6.28 7.94
CA GLY A 110 13.36 -5.65 8.04
C GLY A 110 13.61 -4.98 9.40
N LEU A 111 12.62 -4.24 9.91
CA LEU A 111 12.69 -3.56 11.20
C LEU A 111 12.66 -4.56 12.39
N LEU A 112 11.67 -5.45 12.40
CA LEU A 112 11.31 -6.24 13.57
C LEU A 112 12.08 -7.55 13.66
N ASP A 113 12.28 -8.25 12.55
CA ASP A 113 12.93 -9.56 12.55
C ASP A 113 14.43 -9.43 12.29
N TRP A 114 14.80 -8.62 11.30
CA TRP A 114 16.21 -8.45 10.91
C TRP A 114 16.93 -7.33 11.65
N LYS A 115 16.20 -6.58 12.50
CA LYS A 115 16.74 -5.51 13.36
C LYS A 115 17.52 -4.44 12.58
N LEU A 116 17.10 -4.19 11.35
CA LEU A 116 17.67 -3.11 10.53
C LEU A 116 17.21 -1.76 11.06
N ASP A 117 18.04 -0.72 10.86
CA ASP A 117 17.58 0.65 11.05
C ASP A 117 16.50 1.01 10.00
N PRO A 118 15.67 2.05 10.26
CA PRO A 118 14.57 2.41 9.38
C PRO A 118 14.97 2.70 7.94
N GLN A 119 16.10 3.36 7.70
CA GLN A 119 16.53 3.70 6.35
C GLN A 119 16.94 2.43 5.58
N SER A 120 17.68 1.54 6.22
CA SER A 120 18.07 0.26 5.64
C SER A 120 16.86 -0.63 5.34
N ALA A 121 15.88 -0.72 6.24
CA ALA A 121 14.66 -1.51 6.04
C ALA A 121 13.83 -1.00 4.85
N ILE A 122 13.69 0.33 4.72
CA ILE A 122 12.99 0.94 3.59
C ILE A 122 13.74 0.70 2.27
N ASN A 123 15.07 0.79 2.29
CA ASN A 123 15.93 0.59 1.11
C ASN A 123 16.04 -0.87 0.63
N LEU A 124 15.51 -1.83 1.39
CA LEU A 124 15.44 -3.22 0.91
C LEU A 124 14.69 -3.29 -0.43
N PRO A 125 15.14 -4.13 -1.38
CA PRO A 125 14.46 -4.32 -2.65
C PRO A 125 12.98 -4.68 -2.47
N ASN A 126 12.11 -4.08 -3.27
CA ASN A 126 10.69 -4.39 -3.25
C ASN A 126 10.36 -5.66 -4.04
N PHE A 127 9.43 -6.45 -3.52
CA PHE A 127 8.95 -7.68 -4.14
C PHE A 127 7.56 -8.05 -3.61
N GLY A 128 6.85 -8.90 -4.35
CA GLY A 128 5.54 -9.38 -3.93
C GLY A 128 4.83 -10.26 -4.96
N SER A 129 3.67 -10.79 -4.60
CA SER A 129 2.77 -11.50 -5.51
C SER A 129 1.32 -11.25 -5.12
N ARG A 130 0.52 -10.87 -6.12
CA ARG A 130 -0.90 -10.54 -5.96
C ARG A 130 -1.80 -11.60 -6.60
N ASN A 131 -1.60 -12.85 -6.19
CA ASN A 131 -2.23 -14.04 -6.79
C ASN A 131 -1.90 -14.22 -8.28
N GLY A 132 -0.68 -13.84 -8.66
CA GLY A 132 -0.14 -13.93 -10.01
C GLY A 132 1.36 -14.19 -9.96
N PRO A 133 2.10 -13.88 -11.04
CA PRO A 133 3.55 -13.96 -11.03
C PRO A 133 4.16 -13.14 -9.89
N THR A 134 5.32 -13.56 -9.41
CA THR A 134 6.12 -12.76 -8.47
C THR A 134 6.67 -11.53 -9.19
N GLU A 135 6.43 -10.37 -8.61
CA GLU A 135 6.97 -9.09 -9.07
C GLU A 135 8.20 -8.73 -8.25
N LEU A 136 9.23 -8.23 -8.94
CA LEU A 136 10.53 -7.90 -8.37
C LEU A 136 10.94 -6.50 -8.84
N GLU A 137 11.46 -5.69 -7.92
CA GLU A 137 12.06 -4.40 -8.24
C GLU A 137 13.25 -4.56 -9.20
N GLN A 138 13.22 -3.82 -10.29
CA GLN A 138 14.15 -3.99 -11.39
C GLN A 138 15.59 -3.69 -10.96
N GLY A 139 16.51 -4.59 -11.31
CA GLY A 139 17.95 -4.40 -11.09
C GLY A 139 18.43 -4.67 -9.65
N LEU A 140 17.53 -5.05 -8.74
CA LEU A 140 17.88 -5.30 -7.34
C LEU A 140 17.94 -6.78 -6.93
N PHE A 141 17.70 -7.70 -7.88
CA PHE A 141 17.74 -9.14 -7.65
C PHE A 141 18.69 -9.84 -8.63
N SER A 142 19.37 -10.89 -8.16
CA SER A 142 20.31 -11.65 -8.99
C SER A 142 19.58 -12.44 -10.08
N ALA A 143 20.22 -12.61 -11.25
CA ALA A 143 19.66 -13.42 -12.33
C ALA A 143 19.35 -14.87 -11.90
N GLN A 144 20.15 -15.41 -10.98
CA GLN A 144 19.92 -16.73 -10.40
C GLN A 144 18.62 -16.79 -9.60
N LEU A 145 18.36 -15.79 -8.75
CA LEU A 145 17.13 -15.73 -7.96
C LEU A 145 15.91 -15.51 -8.85
N VAL A 146 16.01 -14.60 -9.83
CA VAL A 146 14.92 -14.38 -10.80
C VAL A 146 14.54 -15.68 -11.51
N LYS A 147 15.53 -16.47 -11.94
CA LYS A 147 15.29 -17.78 -12.57
C LYS A 147 14.68 -18.81 -11.62
N ALA A 148 15.01 -18.76 -10.34
CA ALA A 148 14.49 -19.69 -9.33
C ALA A 148 13.03 -19.41 -8.94
N LEU A 149 12.52 -18.20 -9.24
CA LEU A 149 11.15 -17.77 -8.96
C LEU A 149 10.18 -17.96 -10.15
N GLN A 150 10.68 -18.47 -11.28
CA GLN A 150 9.90 -18.82 -12.49
C GLN A 150 9.40 -20.25 -12.43
#